data_AF-Q811E8-F1
#
_entry.id   AF-Q811E8-F1
#
_cell.length_a   1.000
_cell.length_b   1.000
_cell.length_c   1.000
_cell.angle_alpha   90.00
_cell.angle_beta   90.00
_cell.angle_gamma   90.00
#
_symmetry.space_group_name_H-M   'P 1'
#
loop_
_entity.id
_entity.type
_entity.pdbx_description
1 polymer ?
#
loop_
_entity_poly.entity_id
_entity_poly.type
_entity_poly.pdbx_seq_one_letter_code
_entity_poly.pdbx_strand_id
1 'polypeptide(L)'
;RTRGEKENLEFTMTNNGHTVSIDLPPSMYLETSDGTEFISKAFHFHWGGRDWELSGSEHTIDGIRSIMEAHFVHFNKEYGTYENAKDQKNGLAVLAVLFKIDEYAENTYYSDIISALKNIEKPGETTTLKDTTIRNLLPKDVHHYYTYPGSLTTPPCTENVQWFVLRDKVTLSKAQVVTIENSVMDHNNNTIQNGYRSTQPNNHRVVEANFLNVPDMYSSYHLYLKNMQKEILQPKKQKKTKKNRHFWSRK
;
A
#
# COMPACT_ATOMS: atom_id res chain seq x y z
N ARG A 1 15.45 -11.80 -32.03
CA ARG A 1 14.13 -12.36 -32.45
C ARG A 1 14.06 -13.82 -32.01
N THR A 2 13.97 -14.05 -30.69
CA THR A 2 13.58 -15.33 -30.10
C THR A 2 12.11 -15.20 -29.69
N ARG A 3 11.30 -16.21 -29.99
CA ARG A 3 9.88 -16.23 -29.62
C ARG A 3 9.83 -16.80 -28.21
N GLY A 4 9.92 -15.92 -27.21
CA GLY A 4 9.92 -16.33 -25.80
C GLY A 4 8.73 -17.24 -25.53
N GLU A 5 9.03 -18.45 -25.06
CA GLU A 5 8.00 -19.36 -24.57
C GLU A 5 7.39 -18.70 -23.33
N LYS A 6 6.06 -18.62 -23.26
CA LYS A 6 5.41 -18.34 -21.99
C LYS A 6 5.72 -19.54 -21.10
N GLU A 7 6.53 -19.34 -20.07
CA GLU A 7 6.48 -20.22 -18.92
C GLU A 7 5.06 -20.10 -18.36
N ASN A 8 4.27 -21.16 -18.48
CA ASN A 8 2.93 -21.24 -17.91
C ASN A 8 3.07 -21.44 -16.40
N LEU A 9 3.54 -20.39 -15.71
CA LEU A 9 3.65 -20.36 -14.26
C LEU A 9 2.24 -20.43 -13.66
N GLU A 10 2.02 -21.48 -12.88
CA GLU A 10 0.80 -21.69 -12.12
C GLU A 10 1.08 -21.36 -10.66
N PHE A 11 0.25 -20.52 -10.05
CA PHE A 11 0.44 -20.04 -8.68
C PHE A 11 -0.72 -20.54 -7.80
N THR A 12 -0.39 -21.18 -6.68
CA THR A 12 -1.39 -21.58 -5.68
C THR A 12 -1.85 -20.34 -4.92
N MET A 13 -3.15 -20.04 -5.00
CA MET A 13 -3.82 -19.03 -4.19
C MET A 13 -4.66 -19.71 -3.11
N THR A 14 -4.52 -19.24 -1.87
CA THR A 14 -5.05 -19.89 -0.66
C THR A 14 -5.73 -18.84 0.23
N ASN A 15 -6.93 -19.12 0.74
CA ASN A 15 -7.43 -18.41 1.91
C ASN A 15 -6.84 -19.10 3.15
N ASN A 16 -5.99 -18.40 3.91
CA ASN A 16 -5.37 -18.97 5.11
C ASN A 16 -6.12 -18.65 6.43
N GLY A 17 -7.33 -18.09 6.35
CA GLY A 17 -8.15 -17.67 7.49
C GLY A 17 -7.78 -16.31 8.09
N HIS A 18 -6.76 -15.65 7.54
CA HIS A 18 -6.34 -14.29 7.90
C HIS A 18 -6.19 -13.38 6.68
N THR A 19 -5.85 -13.95 5.52
CA THR A 19 -5.62 -13.24 4.26
C THR A 19 -5.71 -14.20 3.06
N VAL A 20 -5.83 -13.63 1.86
CA VAL A 20 -5.57 -14.34 0.61
C VAL A 20 -4.07 -14.30 0.33
N SER A 21 -3.44 -15.47 0.24
CA SER A 21 -2.00 -15.63 0.01
C SER A 21 -1.75 -16.40 -1.29
N ILE A 22 -0.79 -15.95 -2.09
CA ILE A 22 -0.35 -16.57 -3.34
C ILE A 22 1.11 -17.00 -3.16
N ASP A 23 1.41 -18.29 -3.32
CA ASP A 23 2.78 -18.80 -3.29
C ASP A 23 3.59 -18.34 -4.52
N LEU A 24 4.87 -18.03 -4.32
CA LEU A 24 5.79 -17.61 -5.38
C LEU A 24 6.90 -18.65 -5.61
N PRO A 25 7.35 -18.86 -6.86
CA PRO A 25 8.41 -19.81 -7.17
C PRO A 25 9.78 -19.26 -6.77
N PRO A 26 10.75 -20.12 -6.37
CA PRO A 26 12.09 -19.71 -5.93
C PRO A 26 12.99 -19.18 -7.06
N SER A 27 12.50 -19.13 -8.30
CA SER A 27 13.11 -18.40 -9.42
C SER A 27 12.89 -16.89 -9.34
N MET A 28 11.96 -16.42 -8.49
CA MET A 28 11.76 -15.01 -8.19
C MET A 28 12.54 -14.60 -6.93
N TYR A 29 13.14 -13.41 -6.98
CA TYR A 29 13.90 -12.83 -5.88
C TYR A 29 13.82 -11.30 -5.93
N LEU A 30 14.14 -10.67 -4.79
CA LEU A 30 14.41 -9.26 -4.64
C LEU A 30 15.92 -9.10 -4.39
N GLU A 31 16.57 -8.21 -5.14
CA GLU A 31 17.97 -7.82 -4.92
C GLU A 31 18.01 -6.40 -4.32
N THR A 32 18.78 -6.22 -3.25
CA THR A 32 18.98 -4.92 -2.60
C THR A 32 20.17 -4.17 -3.19
N SER A 33 20.30 -2.87 -2.90
CA SER A 33 21.35 -2.02 -3.47
C SER A 33 22.79 -2.36 -3.06
N ASP A 34 22.98 -3.24 -2.09
CA ASP A 34 24.29 -3.79 -1.69
C ASP A 34 24.59 -5.16 -2.32
N GLY A 35 23.65 -5.72 -3.10
CA GLY A 35 23.76 -7.04 -3.74
C GLY A 35 23.17 -8.19 -2.92
N THR A 36 22.54 -7.95 -1.77
CA THR A 36 21.88 -9.02 -1.00
C THR A 36 20.63 -9.54 -1.72
N GLU A 37 20.61 -10.83 -2.04
CA GLU A 37 19.47 -11.51 -2.67
C GLU A 37 18.51 -12.11 -1.62
N PHE A 38 17.22 -11.83 -1.75
CA PHE A 38 16.14 -12.44 -0.98
C PHE A 38 15.18 -13.20 -1.90
N ILE A 39 15.09 -14.52 -1.75
CA ILE A 39 14.23 -15.39 -2.58
C ILE A 39 12.76 -15.16 -2.20
N SER A 40 11.87 -15.00 -3.18
CA SER A 40 10.42 -14.84 -2.95
C SER A 40 9.81 -16.11 -2.37
N LYS A 41 8.98 -15.97 -1.32
CA LYS A 41 8.20 -17.07 -0.72
C LYS A 41 6.73 -17.03 -1.15
N ALA A 42 6.10 -15.88 -1.03
CA ALA A 42 4.66 -15.68 -1.28
C ALA A 42 4.36 -14.18 -1.35
N PHE A 43 3.16 -13.82 -1.80
CA PHE A 43 2.57 -12.50 -1.49
C PHE A 43 1.14 -12.62 -0.99
N HIS A 44 0.73 -11.68 -0.14
CA HIS A 44 -0.60 -11.66 0.48
C HIS A 44 -1.11 -10.22 0.64
N PHE A 45 -2.37 -10.06 1.07
CA PHE A 45 -3.06 -8.77 1.09
C PHE A 45 -3.55 -8.37 2.49
N HIS A 46 -3.60 -7.06 2.73
CA HIS A 46 -4.26 -6.42 3.88
C HIS A 46 -5.32 -5.45 3.36
N TRP A 47 -6.53 -5.49 3.94
CA TRP A 47 -7.67 -4.71 3.46
C TRP A 47 -8.64 -4.31 4.58
N GLY A 48 -9.52 -3.36 4.24
CA GLY A 48 -10.49 -2.73 5.11
C GLY A 48 -11.79 -3.52 5.26
N GLY A 49 -12.92 -2.84 5.06
CA GLY A 49 -14.26 -3.39 5.22
C GLY A 49 -15.01 -2.73 6.38
N ARG A 50 -15.90 -1.78 6.03
CA ARG A 50 -17.06 -1.24 6.78
C ARG A 50 -17.68 -0.11 5.96
N ASP A 51 -18.98 0.13 6.14
CA ASP A 51 -19.82 0.94 5.22
C ASP A 51 -19.45 2.42 5.02
N TRP A 52 -18.46 2.94 5.76
CA TRP A 52 -18.22 4.39 5.89
C TRP A 52 -16.82 4.88 5.49
N GLU A 53 -15.80 4.02 5.43
CA GLU A 53 -14.45 4.41 5.01
C GLU A 53 -13.67 3.23 4.42
N LEU A 54 -13.26 3.36 3.14
CA LEU A 54 -12.38 2.41 2.48
C LEU A 54 -10.93 2.69 2.92
N SER A 55 -10.48 2.05 3.99
CA SER A 55 -9.09 2.10 4.46
C SER A 55 -8.65 0.75 5.06
N GLY A 56 -7.44 0.31 4.72
CA GLY A 56 -7.04 -1.09 4.94
C GLY A 56 -5.58 -1.44 4.71
N SER A 57 -4.72 -0.49 4.30
CA SER A 57 -3.28 -0.70 4.35
C SER A 57 -2.77 -0.80 5.80
N GLU A 58 -1.63 -1.44 6.04
CA GLU A 58 -0.98 -1.44 7.36
C GLU A 58 -0.13 -0.18 7.54
N HIS A 59 0.68 0.14 6.53
CA HIS A 59 1.45 1.38 6.46
C HIS A 59 0.56 2.60 6.21
N THR A 60 1.04 3.76 6.64
CA THR A 60 0.48 5.08 6.32
C THR A 60 1.60 5.99 5.85
N ILE A 61 1.34 6.83 4.84
CA ILE A 61 2.27 7.89 4.42
C ILE A 61 1.69 9.21 4.91
N ASP A 62 2.48 9.99 5.65
CA ASP A 62 2.05 11.24 6.30
C ASP A 62 0.78 11.10 7.15
N GLY A 63 0.60 9.92 7.78
CA GLY A 63 -0.58 9.55 8.56
C GLY A 63 -1.80 9.11 7.75
N ILE A 64 -1.75 9.19 6.41
CA ILE A 64 -2.85 8.79 5.52
C ILE A 64 -2.77 7.28 5.26
N ARG A 65 -3.83 6.55 5.65
CA ARG A 65 -4.02 5.12 5.32
C ARG A 65 -4.52 4.98 3.88
N SER A 66 -4.07 3.93 3.20
CA SER A 66 -4.49 3.54 1.85
C SER A 66 -5.64 2.52 1.93
N ILE A 67 -6.36 2.32 0.83
CA ILE A 67 -7.50 1.38 0.78
C ILE A 67 -7.11 -0.07 1.13
N MET A 68 -5.93 -0.51 0.69
CA MET A 68 -5.38 -1.84 0.86
C MET A 68 -3.84 -1.78 0.76
N GLU A 69 -3.19 -2.89 1.10
CA GLU A 69 -1.76 -3.14 0.90
C GLU A 69 -1.52 -4.59 0.47
N ALA A 70 -0.42 -4.85 -0.25
CA ALA A 70 0.05 -6.20 -0.54
C ALA A 70 1.51 -6.36 -0.11
N HIS A 71 1.83 -7.47 0.52
CA HIS A 71 3.16 -7.80 1.04
C HIS A 71 3.76 -8.95 0.24
N PHE A 72 4.81 -8.66 -0.53
CA PHE A 72 5.61 -9.68 -1.20
C PHE A 72 6.75 -10.07 -0.26
N VAL A 73 6.66 -11.28 0.31
CA VAL A 73 7.55 -11.79 1.35
C VAL A 73 8.70 -12.55 0.72
N HIS A 74 9.91 -12.19 1.12
CA HIS A 74 11.16 -12.79 0.67
C HIS A 74 12.03 -13.21 1.86
N PHE A 75 12.89 -14.22 1.68
CA PHE A 75 13.85 -14.67 2.68
C PHE A 75 15.28 -14.58 2.16
N ASN A 76 16.23 -14.19 3.02
CA ASN A 76 17.63 -14.04 2.64
C ASN A 76 18.20 -15.38 2.16
N LYS A 77 18.76 -15.37 0.95
CA LYS A 77 19.33 -16.51 0.23
C LYS A 77 20.44 -17.22 1.01
N GLU A 78 21.18 -16.53 1.86
CA GLU A 78 22.26 -17.08 2.69
C GLU A 78 21.80 -18.21 3.62
N TYR A 79 20.55 -18.18 4.10
CA TYR A 79 19.98 -19.21 4.98
C TYR A 79 19.43 -20.44 4.21
N GLY A 80 19.37 -20.37 2.88
CA GLY A 80 18.96 -21.46 1.98
C GLY A 80 17.45 -21.78 1.96
N THR A 81 16.74 -21.63 3.07
CA THR A 81 15.28 -21.86 3.16
C THR A 81 14.58 -20.81 4.01
N TYR A 82 13.28 -20.58 3.72
CA TYR A 82 12.43 -19.72 4.55
C TYR A 82 12.41 -20.17 6.03
N GLU A 83 12.32 -21.47 6.29
CA GLU A 83 12.28 -22.02 7.66
C GLU A 83 13.57 -21.76 8.45
N ASN A 84 14.73 -21.78 7.78
CA ASN A 84 16.00 -21.42 8.40
C ASN A 84 16.11 -19.91 8.66
N ALA A 85 15.51 -19.09 7.76
CA ALA A 85 15.68 -17.64 7.72
C ALA A 85 14.70 -16.87 8.61
N LYS A 86 13.46 -17.33 8.75
CA LYS A 86 12.32 -16.56 9.31
C LYS A 86 12.52 -16.03 10.73
N ASP A 87 13.42 -16.63 11.51
CA ASP A 87 13.75 -16.25 12.90
C ASP A 87 15.16 -15.62 13.04
N GLN A 88 15.89 -15.46 11.93
CA GLN A 88 17.26 -14.90 11.90
C GLN A 88 17.26 -13.39 11.72
N LYS A 89 18.27 -12.71 12.25
CA LYS A 89 18.51 -11.27 11.99
C LYS A 89 18.81 -11.05 10.50
N ASN A 90 18.12 -10.10 9.85
CA ASN A 90 18.15 -9.91 8.39
C ASN A 90 17.72 -11.17 7.60
N GLY A 91 16.84 -11.99 8.19
CA GLY A 91 16.32 -13.20 7.58
C GLY A 91 15.25 -12.95 6.53
N LEU A 92 14.53 -11.82 6.60
CA LEU A 92 13.37 -11.53 5.76
C LEU A 92 13.43 -10.13 5.15
N ALA A 93 12.92 -10.00 3.93
CA ALA A 93 12.64 -8.71 3.29
C ALA A 93 11.19 -8.70 2.77
N VAL A 94 10.46 -7.62 2.99
CA VAL A 94 9.08 -7.47 2.52
C VAL A 94 8.94 -6.22 1.66
N LEU A 95 8.54 -6.43 0.41
CA LEU A 95 8.14 -5.35 -0.51
C LEU A 95 6.64 -5.09 -0.31
N ALA A 96 6.33 -3.92 0.25
CA ALA A 96 4.97 -3.46 0.50
C ALA A 96 4.48 -2.58 -0.65
N VAL A 97 3.31 -2.93 -1.18
CA VAL A 97 2.64 -2.26 -2.29
C VAL A 97 1.34 -1.63 -1.79
N LEU A 98 1.27 -0.31 -1.78
CA LEU A 98 0.07 0.42 -1.36
C LEU A 98 -0.93 0.57 -2.52
N PHE A 99 -2.22 0.53 -2.21
CA PHE A 99 -3.30 0.64 -3.20
C PHE A 99 -4.04 1.98 -3.09
N LYS A 100 -4.63 2.41 -4.20
CA LYS A 100 -5.55 3.55 -4.30
C LYS A 100 -6.77 3.17 -5.15
N ILE A 101 -7.86 3.89 -4.93
CA ILE A 101 -9.12 3.69 -5.62
C ILE A 101 -9.24 4.58 -6.86
N ASP A 102 -9.86 4.05 -7.91
CA ASP A 102 -10.59 4.81 -8.92
C ASP A 102 -12.09 4.45 -8.81
N GLU A 103 -12.99 5.38 -9.08
CA GLU A 103 -14.44 5.13 -8.95
C GLU A 103 -14.93 4.10 -9.98
N TYR A 104 -14.30 4.01 -11.15
CA TYR A 104 -14.78 3.18 -12.28
C TYR A 104 -13.70 2.35 -13.00
N ALA A 105 -12.44 2.79 -13.04
CA ALA A 105 -11.42 2.16 -13.87
C ALA A 105 -10.90 0.84 -13.28
N GLU A 106 -11.34 -0.29 -13.84
CA GLU A 106 -10.87 -1.62 -13.43
C GLU A 106 -9.41 -1.87 -13.83
N ASN A 107 -8.67 -2.50 -12.93
CA ASN A 107 -7.34 -2.99 -13.20
C ASN A 107 -7.42 -4.45 -13.66
N THR A 108 -7.27 -4.67 -14.97
CA THR A 108 -7.42 -5.99 -15.60
C THR A 108 -6.36 -7.00 -15.17
N TYR A 109 -5.20 -6.56 -14.65
CA TYR A 109 -4.18 -7.47 -14.11
C TYR A 109 -4.61 -8.14 -12.80
N TYR A 110 -5.64 -7.63 -12.13
CA TYR A 110 -6.22 -8.21 -10.92
C TYR A 110 -7.49 -9.03 -11.17
N SER A 111 -8.02 -9.04 -12.40
CA SER A 111 -9.29 -9.70 -12.72
C SER A 111 -9.28 -11.20 -12.41
N ASP A 112 -8.17 -11.90 -12.65
CA ASP A 112 -8.06 -13.35 -12.39
C ASP A 112 -8.03 -13.66 -10.89
N ILE A 113 -7.25 -12.91 -10.11
CA ILE A 113 -7.18 -13.00 -8.64
C ILE A 113 -8.58 -12.79 -8.06
N ILE A 114 -9.25 -11.69 -8.43
CA ILE A 114 -10.56 -11.31 -7.90
C ILE A 114 -11.65 -12.32 -8.33
N SER A 115 -11.61 -12.78 -9.57
CA SER A 115 -12.57 -13.78 -10.09
C SER A 115 -12.43 -15.16 -9.44
N ALA A 116 -11.25 -15.46 -8.87
CA ALA A 116 -10.92 -16.73 -8.22
C ALA A 116 -11.18 -16.71 -6.70
N LEU A 117 -11.46 -15.56 -6.07
CA LEU A 117 -11.78 -15.46 -4.63
C LEU A 117 -12.95 -16.36 -4.22
N LYS A 118 -13.98 -16.45 -5.07
CA LYS A 118 -15.16 -17.33 -4.88
C LYS A 118 -14.84 -18.84 -4.83
N ASN A 119 -13.62 -19.23 -5.22
CA ASN A 119 -13.13 -20.61 -5.16
C ASN A 119 -12.37 -20.90 -3.85
N ILE A 120 -12.16 -19.88 -3.01
CA ILE A 120 -11.42 -19.93 -1.73
C ILE A 120 -12.16 -19.17 -0.62
N GLU A 121 -13.50 -19.27 -0.60
CA GLU A 121 -14.37 -18.58 0.35
C GLU A 121 -13.94 -18.89 1.79
N LYS A 122 -13.51 -20.12 2.09
CA LYS A 122 -13.23 -20.59 3.46
C LYS A 122 -11.75 -20.86 3.73
N PRO A 123 -11.30 -20.80 5.01
CA PRO A 123 -9.93 -21.09 5.38
C PRO A 123 -9.51 -22.50 4.98
N GLY A 124 -8.32 -22.62 4.36
CA GLY A 124 -7.77 -23.87 3.86
C GLY A 124 -8.22 -24.24 2.43
N GLU A 125 -9.18 -23.54 1.84
CA GLU A 125 -9.52 -23.69 0.42
C GLU A 125 -8.42 -23.07 -0.45
N THR A 126 -8.11 -23.75 -1.56
CA THR A 126 -7.06 -23.36 -2.52
C THR A 126 -7.56 -23.41 -3.96
N THR A 127 -6.95 -22.58 -4.80
CA THR A 127 -7.24 -22.53 -6.24
C THR A 127 -5.97 -22.14 -7.02
N THR A 128 -5.95 -22.39 -8.33
CA THR A 128 -4.76 -22.18 -9.15
C THR A 128 -4.94 -20.99 -10.09
N LEU A 129 -4.13 -19.96 -9.90
CA LEU A 129 -4.01 -18.86 -10.84
C LEU A 129 -3.12 -19.29 -12.01
N LYS A 130 -3.55 -18.99 -13.24
CA LYS A 130 -2.83 -19.24 -14.50
C LYS A 130 -2.64 -17.91 -15.24
N ASP A 131 -1.71 -17.86 -16.18
CA ASP A 131 -1.39 -16.67 -17.01
C ASP A 131 -1.02 -15.37 -16.24
N THR A 132 -0.92 -15.42 -14.90
CA THR A 132 -0.73 -14.25 -14.04
C THR A 132 0.74 -13.80 -14.04
N THR A 133 1.01 -12.62 -14.60
CA THR A 133 2.36 -12.01 -14.60
C THR A 133 2.56 -11.13 -13.36
N ILE A 134 3.33 -11.62 -12.38
CA ILE A 134 3.57 -10.93 -11.09
C ILE A 134 4.03 -9.47 -11.24
N ARG A 135 4.87 -9.14 -12.24
CA ARG A 135 5.33 -7.75 -12.47
C ARG A 135 4.20 -6.77 -12.81
N ASN A 136 3.07 -7.25 -13.33
CA ASN A 136 1.89 -6.44 -13.65
C ASN A 136 0.99 -6.16 -12.43
N LEU A 137 1.19 -6.91 -11.33
CA LEU A 137 0.55 -6.64 -10.04
C LEU A 137 1.28 -5.51 -9.28
N LEU A 138 2.52 -5.20 -9.65
CA LEU A 138 3.30 -4.11 -9.06
C LEU A 138 2.96 -2.76 -9.74
N PRO A 139 3.17 -1.61 -9.05
CA PRO A 139 3.06 -0.29 -9.66
C PRO A 139 3.98 -0.14 -10.89
N LYS A 140 3.74 0.89 -11.71
CA LYS A 140 4.59 1.18 -12.88
C LYS A 140 6.04 1.45 -12.44
N ASP A 141 6.20 2.37 -11.49
CA ASP A 141 7.45 2.66 -10.80
C ASP A 141 7.62 1.73 -9.59
N VAL A 142 8.66 0.90 -9.63
CA VAL A 142 9.10 0.04 -8.51
C VAL A 142 10.48 0.45 -7.98
N HIS A 143 11.07 1.51 -8.54
CA HIS A 143 12.43 1.94 -8.25
C HIS A 143 12.48 2.96 -7.12
N HIS A 144 11.38 3.65 -6.81
CA HIS A 144 11.30 4.62 -5.72
C HIS A 144 10.51 4.08 -4.52
N TYR A 145 11.20 3.93 -3.40
CA TYR A 145 10.66 3.34 -2.16
C TYR A 145 11.20 4.02 -0.90
N TYR A 146 10.47 3.80 0.20
CA TYR A 146 10.95 3.98 1.56
C TYR A 146 11.51 2.66 2.09
N THR A 147 12.52 2.68 2.94
CA THR A 147 13.05 1.45 3.58
C THR A 147 13.44 1.67 5.04
N TYR A 148 13.21 0.65 5.88
CA TYR A 148 13.53 0.67 7.31
C TYR A 148 13.52 -0.76 7.92
N PRO A 149 14.24 -1.00 9.03
CA PRO A 149 14.17 -2.25 9.76
C PRO A 149 12.94 -2.32 10.67
N GLY A 150 12.19 -3.42 10.59
CA GLY A 150 10.96 -3.64 11.33
C GLY A 150 10.68 -5.10 11.62
N SER A 151 9.40 -5.42 11.82
CA SER A 151 8.94 -6.73 12.26
C SER A 151 8.02 -7.40 11.25
N LEU A 152 7.72 -8.68 11.46
CA LEU A 152 6.45 -9.27 11.02
C LEU A 152 5.29 -8.45 11.60
N THR A 153 4.24 -8.22 10.82
CA THR A 153 3.04 -7.50 11.30
C THR A 153 2.08 -8.45 12.01
N THR A 154 2.06 -9.73 11.64
CA THR A 154 1.38 -10.83 12.35
C THR A 154 2.23 -11.46 13.47
N PRO A 155 1.61 -12.14 14.46
CA PRO A 155 2.34 -12.91 15.48
C PRO A 155 3.27 -13.97 14.87
N PRO A 156 4.47 -14.21 15.42
CA PRO A 156 4.99 -13.73 16.70
C PRO A 156 5.61 -12.32 16.68
N CYS A 157 5.43 -11.54 15.61
CA CYS A 157 5.93 -10.17 15.49
C CYS A 157 7.47 -10.02 15.57
N THR A 158 8.23 -11.02 15.10
CA THR A 158 9.71 -11.03 15.11
C THR A 158 10.29 -9.79 14.44
N GLU A 159 11.21 -9.08 15.12
CA GLU A 159 11.89 -7.87 14.63
C GLU A 159 13.09 -8.18 13.73
N ASN A 160 12.85 -8.78 12.56
CA ASN A 160 13.89 -9.19 11.63
C ASN A 160 13.61 -8.94 10.14
N VAL A 161 12.63 -8.08 9.84
CA VAL A 161 12.19 -7.78 8.48
C VAL A 161 12.79 -6.45 8.01
N GLN A 162 13.50 -6.46 6.87
CA GLN A 162 13.78 -5.22 6.14
C GLN A 162 12.57 -4.87 5.26
N TRP A 163 11.96 -3.70 5.51
CA TRP A 163 10.79 -3.24 4.76
C TRP A 163 11.19 -2.40 3.56
N PHE A 164 10.48 -2.57 2.45
CA PHE A 164 10.58 -1.75 1.24
C PHE A 164 9.18 -1.31 0.82
N VAL A 165 8.78 -0.08 1.16
CA VAL A 165 7.43 0.44 0.88
C VAL A 165 7.48 1.26 -0.40
N LEU A 166 6.85 0.78 -1.48
CA LEU A 166 6.82 1.51 -2.75
C LEU A 166 6.09 2.86 -2.60
N ARG A 167 6.67 3.92 -3.16
CA ARG A 167 6.06 5.26 -3.18
C ARG A 167 4.79 5.29 -4.05
N ASP A 168 4.88 4.66 -5.22
CA ASP A 168 3.80 4.62 -6.19
C ASP A 168 2.77 3.54 -5.85
N LYS A 169 1.48 3.82 -6.14
CA LYS A 169 0.35 3.00 -5.71
C LYS A 169 -0.35 2.30 -6.88
N VAL A 170 -0.73 1.05 -6.68
CA VAL A 170 -1.61 0.31 -7.60
C VAL A 170 -3.01 0.89 -7.55
N THR A 171 -3.66 1.09 -8.70
CA THR A 171 -5.08 1.44 -8.77
C THR A 171 -5.94 0.18 -8.84
N LEU A 172 -7.08 0.16 -8.14
CA LEU A 172 -8.20 -0.76 -8.37
C LEU A 172 -9.49 0.04 -8.52
N SER A 173 -10.51 -0.51 -9.20
CA SER A 173 -11.85 0.10 -9.17
C SER A 173 -12.51 -0.09 -7.81
N LYS A 174 -13.46 0.79 -7.48
CA LYS A 174 -14.34 0.65 -6.31
C LYS A 174 -15.03 -0.70 -6.23
N ALA A 175 -15.51 -1.22 -7.35
CA ALA A 175 -16.13 -2.54 -7.42
C ALA A 175 -15.13 -3.64 -7.05
N GLN A 176 -13.92 -3.61 -7.62
CA GLN A 176 -12.85 -4.56 -7.31
C GLN A 176 -12.49 -4.58 -5.82
N VAL A 177 -12.39 -3.41 -5.18
CA VAL A 177 -12.11 -3.31 -3.73
C VAL A 177 -13.26 -3.89 -2.91
N VAL A 178 -14.51 -3.51 -3.20
CA VAL A 178 -15.69 -4.01 -2.49
C VAL A 178 -15.85 -5.53 -2.64
N THR A 179 -15.49 -6.11 -3.80
CA THR A 179 -15.44 -7.58 -3.96
C THR A 179 -14.41 -8.20 -3.02
N ILE A 180 -13.18 -7.66 -2.94
CA ILE A 180 -12.12 -8.22 -2.09
C ILE A 180 -12.52 -8.16 -0.59
N GLU A 181 -13.06 -7.04 -0.13
CA GLU A 181 -13.50 -6.83 1.26
C GLU A 181 -14.69 -7.73 1.70
N ASN A 182 -15.29 -8.49 0.79
CA ASN A 182 -16.51 -9.27 1.04
C ASN A 182 -16.49 -10.72 0.51
N SER A 183 -15.38 -11.22 -0.05
CA SER A 183 -15.36 -12.54 -0.72
C SER A 183 -14.83 -13.73 0.10
N VAL A 184 -14.17 -13.51 1.25
CA VAL A 184 -13.47 -14.59 1.98
C VAL A 184 -13.71 -14.51 3.49
N MET A 185 -13.72 -15.67 4.15
CA MET A 185 -14.07 -15.86 5.56
C MET A 185 -12.88 -16.30 6.43
N ASP A 186 -12.97 -15.98 7.72
CA ASP A 186 -12.04 -16.38 8.77
C ASP A 186 -12.37 -17.77 9.35
N HIS A 187 -11.56 -18.24 10.31
CA HIS A 187 -11.77 -19.51 11.01
C HIS A 187 -13.06 -19.59 11.87
N ASN A 188 -13.82 -18.51 11.97
CA ASN A 188 -15.07 -18.41 12.73
C ASN A 188 -16.29 -18.19 11.81
N ASN A 189 -16.13 -18.37 10.48
CA ASN A 189 -17.11 -18.11 9.42
C ASN A 189 -17.61 -16.65 9.33
N ASN A 190 -16.80 -15.67 9.75
CA ASN A 190 -17.05 -14.25 9.50
C ASN A 190 -16.27 -13.79 8.28
N THR A 191 -16.81 -12.86 7.49
CA THR A 191 -16.06 -12.18 6.42
C THR A 191 -14.80 -11.53 6.99
N ILE A 192 -13.64 -11.77 6.39
CA ILE A 192 -12.38 -11.13 6.79
C ILE A 192 -12.47 -9.64 6.44
N GLN A 193 -12.51 -8.80 7.47
CA GLN A 193 -12.53 -7.34 7.35
C GLN A 193 -11.63 -6.71 8.41
N ASN A 194 -10.96 -5.62 8.04
CA ASN A 194 -9.93 -4.94 8.84
C ASN A 194 -8.78 -5.89 9.20
N GLY A 195 -8.34 -6.69 8.23
CA GLY A 195 -7.24 -7.66 8.36
C GLY A 195 -5.85 -7.00 8.37
N TYR A 196 -5.69 -5.90 9.11
CA TYR A 196 -4.51 -5.05 9.11
C TYR A 196 -4.15 -4.62 10.55
N ARG A 197 -2.87 -4.61 10.90
CA ARG A 197 -2.35 -4.12 12.18
C ARG A 197 -2.26 -2.59 12.18
N SER A 198 -2.64 -1.98 13.29
CA SER A 198 -2.44 -0.55 13.54
C SER A 198 -0.95 -0.19 13.48
N THR A 199 -0.64 1.00 12.94
CA THR A 199 0.73 1.54 12.87
C THR A 199 1.40 1.55 14.25
N GLN A 200 2.64 1.05 14.31
CA GLN A 200 3.42 0.95 15.55
C GLN A 200 4.27 2.22 15.78
N PRO A 201 4.67 2.53 17.03
CA PRO A 201 5.59 3.64 17.31
C PRO A 201 6.92 3.53 16.54
N ASN A 202 7.42 4.67 16.03
CA ASN A 202 8.66 4.69 15.26
C ASN A 202 9.91 4.37 16.12
N ASN A 203 9.87 4.67 17.42
CA ASN A 203 10.96 4.40 18.38
C ASN A 203 12.33 4.90 17.92
N HIS A 204 12.37 6.13 17.37
CA HIS A 204 13.57 6.80 16.86
C HIS A 204 14.29 6.11 15.68
N ARG A 205 13.67 5.10 15.05
CA ARG A 205 14.19 4.53 13.78
C ARG A 205 14.22 5.59 12.68
N VAL A 206 15.23 5.50 11.82
CA VAL A 206 15.26 6.25 10.57
C VAL A 206 14.46 5.46 9.53
N VAL A 207 13.60 6.16 8.78
CA VAL A 207 13.01 5.66 7.55
C VAL A 207 13.73 6.37 6.41
N GLU A 208 14.45 5.60 5.61
CA GLU A 208 15.20 6.11 4.47
C GLU A 208 14.31 6.14 3.22
N ALA A 209 14.65 6.99 2.26
CA ALA A 209 14.04 7.03 0.94
C ALA A 209 15.14 7.04 -0.10
N ASN A 210 15.08 6.14 -1.08
CA ASN A 210 16.10 6.07 -2.15
C ASN A 210 15.89 7.13 -3.26
N PHE A 211 15.03 8.12 -3.00
CA PHE A 211 14.67 9.19 -3.91
C PHE A 211 14.64 10.52 -3.17
N LEU A 212 14.84 11.62 -3.91
CA LEU A 212 14.58 12.95 -3.39
C LEU A 212 13.08 13.12 -3.16
N ASN A 213 12.63 12.96 -1.91
CA ASN A 213 11.30 13.38 -1.50
C ASN A 213 11.25 14.92 -1.54
N VAL A 214 10.94 15.46 -2.72
CA VAL A 214 10.58 16.88 -2.89
C VAL A 214 9.16 17.02 -2.35
N PRO A 215 8.95 17.62 -1.16
CA PRO A 215 7.61 17.71 -0.56
C PRO A 215 6.75 18.54 -1.50
N ASP A 216 5.65 17.95 -1.97
CA ASP A 216 5.02 18.36 -3.24
C ASP A 216 4.89 19.88 -3.35
N MET A 217 5.69 20.46 -4.24
CA MET A 217 5.74 21.92 -4.40
C MET A 217 4.41 22.43 -4.95
N TYR A 218 3.64 21.59 -5.66
CA TYR A 218 2.26 21.93 -6.02
C TYR A 218 1.38 22.10 -4.79
N SER A 219 1.51 21.30 -3.73
CA SER A 219 0.74 21.47 -2.48
C SER A 219 0.93 22.85 -1.85
N SER A 220 2.17 23.34 -1.73
CA SER A 220 2.43 24.67 -1.18
C SER A 220 1.95 25.79 -2.10
N TYR A 221 2.12 25.68 -3.42
CA TYR A 221 1.55 26.62 -4.38
C TYR A 221 0.01 26.57 -4.43
N HIS A 222 -0.63 25.41 -4.29
CA HIS A 222 -2.09 25.28 -4.29
C HIS A 222 -2.70 25.85 -3.00
N LEU A 223 -2.04 25.67 -1.86
CA LEU A 223 -2.42 26.29 -0.60
C LEU A 223 -2.26 27.82 -0.67
N TYR A 224 -1.15 28.31 -1.23
CA TYR A 224 -0.92 29.73 -1.50
C TYR A 224 -2.00 30.32 -2.43
N LEU A 225 -2.32 29.66 -3.54
CA LEU A 225 -3.35 30.10 -4.49
C LEU A 225 -4.76 30.05 -3.88
N LYS A 226 -5.11 29.03 -3.10
CA LYS A 226 -6.37 29.00 -2.32
C LYS A 226 -6.46 30.13 -1.30
N ASN A 227 -5.34 30.49 -0.67
CA ASN A 227 -5.30 31.61 0.27
C ASN A 227 -5.44 32.96 -0.46
N MET A 228 -4.79 33.15 -1.62
CA MET A 228 -5.02 34.33 -2.46
C MET A 228 -6.47 34.43 -2.95
N GLN A 229 -7.10 33.32 -3.37
CA GLN A 229 -8.52 33.30 -3.73
C GLN A 229 -9.42 33.66 -2.55
N LYS A 230 -9.11 33.20 -1.32
CA LYS A 230 -9.81 33.63 -0.10
C LYS A 230 -9.65 35.14 0.18
N GLU A 231 -8.47 35.72 0.00
CA GLU A 231 -8.29 37.17 0.15
C GLU A 231 -9.03 37.99 -0.92
N ILE A 232 -9.09 37.50 -2.16
CA ILE A 232 -9.84 38.13 -3.26
C ILE A 232 -11.35 38.06 -3.00
N LEU A 233 -11.85 36.93 -2.49
CA LEU A 233 -13.27 36.72 -2.18
C LEU A 233 -13.71 37.36 -0.85
N GLN A 234 -12.78 37.82 0.01
CA GLN A 234 -13.09 38.59 1.22
C GLN A 234 -12.63 40.05 1.06
N PRO A 235 -13.43 40.92 0.41
CA PRO A 235 -13.07 42.33 0.21
C PRO A 235 -12.83 43.03 1.56
N LYS A 236 -11.60 43.51 1.76
CA LYS A 236 -11.13 44.18 2.98
C LYS A 236 -12.05 45.36 3.32
N LYS A 237 -12.82 45.24 4.41
CA LYS A 237 -13.76 46.28 4.89
C LYS A 237 -13.01 47.57 5.23
N GLN A 238 -12.90 48.49 4.26
CA GLN A 238 -12.29 49.80 4.46
C GLN A 238 -13.04 50.59 5.54
N LYS A 239 -12.36 50.86 6.66
CA LYS A 239 -12.83 51.79 7.69
C LYS A 239 -12.85 53.21 7.10
N LYS A 240 -14.01 53.65 6.60
CA LYS A 240 -14.22 55.02 6.11
C LYS A 240 -14.02 56.03 7.24
N THR A 241 -12.87 56.71 7.25
CA THR A 241 -12.56 57.83 8.14
C THR A 241 -13.33 59.07 7.69
N LYS A 242 -14.46 59.38 8.36
CA LYS A 242 -15.21 60.63 8.11
C LYS A 242 -14.40 61.84 8.57
N LYS A 243 -13.71 62.51 7.64
CA LYS A 243 -13.33 63.92 7.78
C LYS A 243 -14.59 64.77 7.59
N ASN A 244 -15.11 65.34 8.68
CA ASN A 244 -15.94 66.54 8.62
C ASN A 244 -15.10 67.74 9.13
N ARG A 245 -15.21 68.89 8.46
CA ARG A 245 -14.57 70.15 8.87
C ARG A 245 -15.38 71.31 8.30
N HIS A 246 -15.24 72.50 8.91
CA HIS A 246 -15.83 73.79 8.50
C HIS A 246 -17.32 74.03 8.86
N PHE A 247 -17.78 75.23 9.29
CA PHE A 247 -17.08 76.36 9.95
C PHE A 247 -18.10 77.40 10.50
N TRP A 248 -18.09 77.74 11.81
CA TRP A 248 -18.64 78.98 12.43
C TRP A 248 -20.17 79.24 12.26
N SER A 249 -20.91 80.04 13.06
CA SER A 249 -20.71 80.73 14.37
C SER A 249 -22.12 80.80 15.05
N ARG A 250 -22.63 81.76 15.87
CA ARG A 250 -22.25 83.15 16.26
C ARG A 250 -23.09 83.62 17.48
N LYS A 251 -22.42 84.28 18.45
CA LYS A 251 -22.94 84.71 19.77
C LYS A 251 -23.22 83.58 20.77
#